data_AF-A0ABD5P7N7-F1
#
_entry.id   AF-A0ABD5P7N7-F1
#
_cell.length_a   1.000
_cell.length_b   1.000
_cell.length_c   1.000
_cell.angle_alpha   90.00
_cell.angle_beta   90.00
_cell.angle_gamma   90.00
#
_symmetry.space_group_name_H-M   'P 1'
#
loop_
_entity.id
_entity.type
_entity.pdbx_description
1 polymer ?
#
loop_
_entity_poly.entity_id
_entity_poly.type
_entity_poly.pdbx_seq_one_letter_code
_entity_poly.pdbx_strand_id
1 'polypeptide(L)' 'MPIPGYDPDDVDDHLEGLLDGEDLDEYLSADERRRYEDGESLGDLLDEEDIRRLLDEDSESETAA' A
#
# COMPACT_ATOMS: atom_id res chain seq x y z
N MET A 1 7.20 -9.34 17.60
CA MET A 1 5.93 -9.85 18.16
C MET A 1 4.87 -9.54 17.12
N PRO A 2 4.15 -10.52 16.56
CA PRO A 2 3.04 -10.23 15.67
C PRO A 2 1.98 -9.47 16.46
N ILE A 3 1.55 -8.31 15.96
CA ILE A 3 0.41 -7.60 16.53
C ILE A 3 -0.83 -8.45 16.20
N PRO A 4 -1.59 -8.92 17.20
CA PRO A 4 -2.76 -9.77 16.93
C PRO A 4 -3.79 -8.96 16.13
N GLY A 5 -4.00 -9.33 14.86
CA GLY A 5 -4.96 -8.68 13.96
C GLY A 5 -4.37 -7.88 12.80
N TYR A 6 -3.05 -7.87 12.63
CA TYR A 6 -2.40 -7.37 11.41
C TYR A 6 -1.69 -8.54 10.74
N ASP A 7 -2.28 -9.10 9.69
CA ASP A 7 -1.59 -10.03 8.79
C ASP A 7 -0.89 -9.20 7.70
N PRO A 8 0.42 -9.36 7.46
CA PRO A 8 1.08 -8.70 6.34
C PRO A 8 0.36 -8.95 5.00
N ASP A 9 -0.24 -10.13 4.83
CA ASP A 9 -1.00 -10.46 3.61
C ASP A 9 -2.26 -9.56 3.46
N ASP A 10 -3.00 -9.30 4.54
CA ASP A 10 -4.21 -8.43 4.52
C ASP A 10 -3.85 -6.96 4.22
N VAL A 11 -2.68 -6.51 4.66
CA VAL A 11 -2.19 -5.14 4.39
C VAL A 11 -1.82 -5.01 2.93
N ASP A 12 -1.16 -6.01 2.37
CA ASP A 12 -0.72 -6.01 0.98
C ASP A 12 -1.92 -5.94 0.03
N ASP A 13 -2.91 -6.83 0.22
CA ASP A 13 -4.17 -6.83 -0.54
C ASP A 13 -4.90 -5.47 -0.45
N HIS A 14 -4.87 -4.82 0.73
CA HIS A 14 -5.50 -3.52 0.92
C HIS A 14 -4.74 -2.40 0.20
N LEU A 15 -3.41 -2.36 0.31
CA LEU A 15 -2.55 -1.43 -0.43
C LEU A 15 -2.73 -1.61 -1.95
N GLU A 16 -2.85 -2.85 -2.41
CA GLU A 16 -3.11 -3.20 -3.81
C GLU A 16 -4.42 -2.57 -4.30
N GLY A 17 -5.49 -2.69 -3.50
CA GLY A 17 -6.79 -2.08 -3.80
C GLY A 17 -6.78 -0.56 -3.81
N LEU A 18 -5.94 0.08 -2.99
CA LEU A 18 -5.79 1.53 -2.95
C LEU A 18 -4.96 2.08 -4.11
N LEU A 19 -4.01 1.29 -4.63
CA LEU A 19 -3.06 1.72 -5.66
C LEU A 19 -3.44 1.28 -7.09
N ASP A 20 -4.62 0.67 -7.30
CA ASP A 20 -5.04 0.16 -8.60
C ASP A 20 -5.20 1.28 -9.65
N GLY A 21 -4.20 1.41 -10.52
CA GLY A 21 -4.32 2.00 -11.86
C GLY A 21 -3.65 3.35 -12.10
N GLU A 22 -3.72 4.31 -11.17
CA GLU A 22 -3.19 5.68 -11.38
C GLU A 22 -2.22 6.14 -10.28
N ASP A 23 -2.44 5.75 -9.02
CA ASP A 23 -1.64 6.22 -7.88
C ASP A 23 -0.31 5.46 -7.72
N LEU A 24 -0.18 4.27 -8.30
CA LEU A 24 1.03 3.44 -8.17
C LEU A 24 2.31 4.18 -8.62
N ASP A 25 2.24 5.04 -9.63
CA ASP A 25 3.41 5.80 -10.13
C ASP A 25 3.78 7.00 -9.23
N GLU A 26 2.85 7.44 -8.37
CA GLU A 26 3.08 8.51 -7.40
C GLU A 26 3.79 7.98 -6.14
N TYR A 27 3.48 6.73 -5.77
CA TYR A 27 4.02 6.09 -4.57
C TYR A 27 5.21 5.15 -4.85
N LEU A 28 5.28 4.51 -6.02
CA LEU A 28 6.38 3.60 -6.38
C LEU A 28 7.23 4.20 -7.50
N SER A 29 8.55 4.12 -7.32
CA SER A 29 9.49 4.36 -8.40
C SER A 29 9.44 3.25 -9.45
N ALA A 30 10.00 3.53 -10.64
CA ALA A 30 10.07 2.55 -11.73
C ALA A 30 10.79 1.24 -11.35
N ASP A 31 11.76 1.30 -10.43
CA ASP A 31 12.47 0.12 -9.93
C ASP A 31 11.61 -0.71 -8.97
N GLU A 32 10.84 -0.06 -8.09
CA GLU A 32 9.93 -0.73 -7.14
C GLU A 32 8.73 -1.35 -7.85
N ARG A 33 8.15 -0.66 -8.83
CA ARG A 33 7.13 -1.21 -9.71
C ARG A 33 7.55 -2.52 -10.36
N ARG A 34 8.80 -2.59 -10.81
CA ARG A 34 9.34 -3.80 -11.43
C ARG A 34 9.45 -4.95 -10.43
N ARG A 35 9.67 -4.67 -9.15
CA ARG A 35 9.68 -5.68 -8.08
C ARG A 35 8.27 -6.10 -7.69
N TYR A 36 7.34 -5.15 -7.63
CA TYR A 36 5.92 -5.42 -7.46
C TYR A 36 5.40 -6.37 -8.56
N GLU A 37 5.75 -6.10 -9.83
CA GLU A 37 5.44 -6.99 -10.96
C GLU A 37 6.14 -8.37 -10.88
N ASP A 38 7.23 -8.50 -10.13
CA ASP A 38 7.93 -9.76 -9.85
C ASP A 38 7.28 -10.55 -8.69
N GLY A 39 6.32 -9.94 -7.98
CA GLY A 39 5.61 -10.51 -6.84
C GLY A 39 6.16 -10.09 -5.48
N GLU A 40 6.88 -8.97 -5.39
CA GLU A 40 7.27 -8.36 -4.11
C GLU A 40 6.11 -7.55 -3.54
N SER A 41 5.87 -7.69 -2.23
CA SER A 41 4.76 -7.03 -1.54
C SER A 41 4.97 -5.51 -1.47
N LEU A 42 3.87 -4.76 -1.65
CA LEU A 42 3.82 -3.31 -1.47
C LEU A 42 4.26 -2.92 -0.06
N GLY A 43 3.98 -3.73 0.95
CA GLY A 43 4.46 -3.49 2.32
C GLY A 43 5.99 -3.53 2.48
N ASP A 44 6.72 -4.22 1.60
CA ASP A 44 8.18 -4.24 1.55
C ASP A 44 8.77 -3.17 0.61
N LEU A 45 7.97 -2.70 -0.35
CA LEU A 45 8.36 -1.68 -1.33
C LEU A 45 8.10 -0.25 -0.85
N LEU A 46 6.99 -0.05 -0.14
CA LEU A 46 6.58 1.23 0.41
C LEU A 46 7.20 1.43 1.78
N ASP A 47 7.67 2.65 2.04
CA ASP A 47 8.13 3.02 3.36
C ASP A 47 6.93 3.16 4.32
N GLU A 48 7.20 3.01 5.62
CA GLU A 48 6.18 3.16 6.67
C GLU A 48 5.45 4.52 6.63
N GLU A 49 6.11 5.56 6.12
CA GLU A 49 5.51 6.90 5.99
C GLU A 49 4.52 6.95 4.82
N ASP A 50 4.84 6.32 3.69
CA ASP A 50 3.98 6.27 2.51
C ASP A 50 2.75 5.39 2.75
N ILE A 51 2.94 4.24 3.40
CA ILE A 51 1.83 3.37 3.85
C ILE A 51 0.88 4.15 4.76
N ARG A 52 1.42 4.89 5.75
CA ARG A 52 0.58 5.69 6.65
C ARG A 52 -0.20 6.76 5.90
N ARG A 53 0.44 7.46 4.96
CA ARG A 53 -0.21 8.49 4.16
C ARG A 53 -1.37 7.90 3.35
N LEU A 54 -1.11 6.80 2.65
CA LEU A 54 -2.11 6.12 1.81
C LEU A 54 -3.34 5.69 2.62
N LEU A 55 -3.12 5.11 3.81
CA LEU A 55 -4.20 4.69 4.72
C LEU A 55 -4.99 5.88 5.31
N ASP A 56 -4.32 7.00 5.55
CA ASP A 56 -4.96 8.22 6.05
C ASP A 56 -5.86 8.84 4.96
N GLU A 57 -5.39 8.87 3.70
CA GLU A 57 -6.14 9.38 2.55
C GLU A 57 -7.39 8.54 2.21
N ASP A 58 -7.33 7.21 2.36
CA ASP A 58 -8.50 6.32 2.25
C ASP A 58 -9.53 6.59 3.35
N SER A 59 -9.06 6.71 4.61
CA SER A 59 -9.92 6.98 5.76
C SER A 59 -10.63 8.34 5.67
N GLU A 60 -9.97 9.36 5.12
CA GLU A 60 -10.56 10.67 4.85
C GLU A 60 -11.60 10.60 3.71
N SER A 61 -11.38 9.74 2.71
CA SER A 61 -12.31 9.55 1.59
C SER A 61 -13.63 8.87 2.01
N GLU A 62 -13.59 7.90 2.93
CA GLU A 62 -14.81 7.21 3.42
C GLU A 62 -15.65 8.04 4.41
N THR A 63 -15.05 9.03 5.08
CA THR A 63 -15.77 9.93 6.00
C THR A 63 -16.55 11.04 5.27
N ALA A 64 -16.27 11.28 3.98
CA ALA A 64 -16.86 12.36 3.20
C ALA A 64 -18.13 11.98 2.39
N ALA A 65 -18.57 10.71 2.42
CA ALA A 65 -19.72 10.19 1.67
C ALA A 65 -21.01 10.07 2.51
#